data_AF-A0A845LN52-F1
#
_entry.id   AF-A0A845LN52-F1
#
_cell.length_a   1.000
_cell.length_b   1.000
_cell.length_c   1.000
_cell.angle_alpha   90.00
_cell.angle_beta   90.00
_cell.angle_gamma   90.00
#
_symmetry.space_group_name_H-M   'P 1'
#
loop_
_entity.id
_entity.type
_entity.pdbx_description
1 polymer ?
#
loop_
_entity_poly.entity_id
_entity_poly.type
_entity_poly.pdbx_seq_one_letter_code
_entity_poly.pdbx_strand_id
1 'polypeptide(L)'
;MAQRTVALSNGKYIGIETIYTVINGQQINIPEKLKELRAKSQNNELFCPCGCGSNLILVAGDKNLREQHFRLKDCAYNQDCNVISEGKLSVDSKIVLKCWLDDKLKVTDVESRVPIQAVDDINRKYEFSFLSREKKIALSYCHDRVNLSDEKMELLENNSQGIHIIYVVDCMNGGSDGQYPEGLMKVQNKQGYCLLLNVDEADYISAKMEAVFYAKNIDGLWQEESFADGRLSDFFIDDDGKVMYAGNSLEIMKVEAEEQFNHNIEIEKIRRAEEEKQRAENLKRLLEEEVRKREERIKQQEEAEKERIRQAEVAAKSRAELEEKRRLEEEQHQEEKRRREQDFWSNLESNFTQQETQVKDAEGNRYIKCEFCGKIAKDNEFNSYGGVGHVNLGTCKECSANNPDVKLKLEETVVSARSKYDANTCPECGGQLRERSGPYGRFMGCSNYPDCRYNRKIRN
;
A
#
# COMPACT_ATOMS: atom_id res chain seq x y z
N MET A 1 -19.29 22.28 43.41
CA MET A 1 -20.54 22.18 44.20
C MET A 1 -21.63 22.86 43.39
N ALA A 2 -22.80 22.23 43.27
CA ALA A 2 -23.92 22.82 42.55
C ALA A 2 -24.51 23.95 43.41
N GLN A 3 -24.41 25.20 42.94
CA GLN A 3 -24.77 26.39 43.72
C GLN A 3 -26.16 26.87 43.30
N ARG A 4 -26.98 27.30 44.28
CA ARG A 4 -28.24 27.98 43.95
C ARG A 4 -27.92 29.44 43.68
N THR A 5 -28.15 29.85 42.44
CA THR A 5 -27.80 31.19 41.96
C THR A 5 -28.99 32.10 41.80
N VAL A 6 -30.21 31.56 41.97
CA VAL A 6 -31.47 32.28 41.82
C VAL A 6 -32.34 32.12 43.07
N ALA A 7 -32.93 33.22 43.51
CA ALA A 7 -33.96 33.27 44.54
C ALA A 7 -35.22 33.96 44.01
N LEU A 8 -36.38 33.63 44.58
CA LEU A 8 -37.64 34.32 44.32
C LEU A 8 -37.93 35.30 45.45
N SER A 9 -38.28 36.55 45.13
CA SER A 9 -38.66 37.56 46.12
C SER A 9 -39.75 38.46 45.53
N ASN A 10 -40.89 38.59 46.22
CA ASN A 10 -42.06 39.35 45.75
C ASN A 10 -42.49 39.00 44.32
N GLY A 11 -42.45 37.71 43.96
CA GLY A 11 -42.83 37.23 42.62
C GLY A 11 -41.81 37.50 41.51
N LYS A 12 -40.68 38.15 41.81
CA LYS A 12 -39.57 38.37 40.86
C LYS A 12 -38.39 37.44 41.16
N TYR A 13 -37.74 36.97 40.10
CA TYR A 13 -36.48 36.25 40.22
C TYR A 13 -35.33 37.22 40.51
N ILE A 14 -34.42 36.82 41.39
CA ILE A 14 -33.21 37.55 41.74
C ILE A 14 -32.04 36.59 41.57
N GLY A 15 -31.23 36.82 40.54
CA GLY A 15 -29.98 36.11 40.32
C GLY A 15 -28.80 36.78 41.04
N ILE A 16 -27.76 36.01 41.35
CA ILE A 16 -26.52 36.54 41.95
C ILE A 16 -25.77 37.49 41.02
N GLU A 17 -25.95 37.39 39.71
CA GLU A 17 -25.40 38.32 38.72
C GLU A 17 -25.89 39.77 38.90
N THR A 18 -27.00 39.98 39.62
CA THR A 18 -27.56 41.32 39.88
C THR A 18 -26.73 42.16 40.85
N ILE A 19 -25.78 41.57 41.57
CA ILE A 19 -24.94 42.26 42.56
C ILE A 19 -23.57 42.65 42.02
N TYR A 20 -23.29 42.40 40.74
CA TYR A 20 -22.04 42.77 40.08
C TYR A 20 -22.27 43.91 39.09
N THR A 21 -21.25 44.73 38.83
CA THR A 21 -21.25 45.76 37.78
C THR A 21 -19.82 46.02 37.30
N VAL A 22 -19.65 46.91 36.33
CA VAL A 22 -18.37 47.32 35.77
C VAL A 22 -18.08 48.78 36.13
N ILE A 23 -16.90 49.04 36.70
CA ILE A 23 -16.34 50.40 36.84
C ILE A 23 -14.95 50.42 36.24
N ASN A 24 -14.71 51.32 35.27
CA ASN A 24 -13.44 51.45 34.55
C ASN A 24 -12.93 50.12 33.96
N GLY A 25 -13.84 49.30 33.42
CA GLY A 25 -13.52 47.99 32.85
C GLY A 25 -13.30 46.88 33.89
N GLN A 26 -13.33 47.17 35.19
CA GLN A 26 -13.19 46.16 36.24
C GLN A 26 -14.53 45.72 36.80
N GLN A 27 -14.71 44.41 36.94
CA GLN A 27 -15.89 43.83 37.59
C GLN A 27 -15.82 44.04 39.10
N ILE A 28 -16.87 44.62 39.68
CA ILE A 28 -16.97 44.88 41.11
C ILE A 28 -18.34 44.50 41.67
N ASN A 29 -18.40 44.21 42.96
CA ASN A 29 -19.65 44.05 43.68
C ASN A 29 -20.31 45.42 43.93
N ILE A 30 -21.63 45.48 43.78
CA ILE A 30 -22.46 46.64 44.11
C ILE A 30 -22.81 46.60 45.61
N PRO A 31 -22.21 47.44 46.47
CA PRO A 31 -22.38 47.35 47.91
C PRO A 31 -23.83 47.56 48.37
N GLU A 32 -24.57 48.45 47.71
CA GLU A 32 -25.96 48.77 48.02
C GLU A 32 -26.87 47.58 47.75
N LYS A 33 -26.75 46.95 46.57
CA LYS A 33 -27.50 45.74 46.22
C LYS A 33 -27.17 44.56 47.13
N LEU A 34 -25.90 44.43 47.52
CA LEU A 34 -25.49 43.42 48.47
C LEU A 34 -26.12 43.65 49.86
N LYS A 35 -26.18 44.89 50.34
CA LYS A 35 -26.86 45.25 51.60
C LYS A 35 -28.36 44.97 51.52
N GLU A 36 -29.02 45.35 50.42
CA GLU A 36 -30.44 45.05 50.17
C GLU A 36 -30.70 43.54 50.20
N LEU A 37 -29.88 42.75 49.52
CA LEU A 37 -30.05 41.30 49.44
C LEU A 37 -29.75 40.62 50.79
N ARG A 38 -28.78 41.13 51.56
CA ARG A 38 -28.52 40.72 52.95
C ARG A 38 -29.72 41.02 53.86
N ALA A 39 -30.35 42.17 53.72
CA ALA A 39 -31.56 42.51 54.49
C ALA A 39 -32.72 41.57 54.16
N LYS A 40 -32.98 41.30 52.87
CA LYS A 40 -33.99 40.32 52.44
C LYS A 40 -33.70 38.91 52.98
N SER A 41 -32.43 38.50 52.96
CA SER A 41 -31.99 37.23 53.52
C SER A 41 -32.21 37.15 55.04
N GLN A 42 -32.05 38.25 55.78
CA GLN A 42 -32.28 38.32 57.22
C GLN A 42 -33.79 38.29 57.55
N ASN A 43 -34.60 38.94 56.72
CA ASN A 43 -36.06 39.01 56.86
C ASN A 43 -36.81 37.76 56.38
N ASN A 44 -36.13 36.75 55.80
CA ASN A 44 -36.74 35.57 55.17
C ASN A 44 -37.62 35.91 53.95
N GLU A 45 -37.19 36.86 53.13
CA GLU A 45 -37.91 37.29 51.92
C GLU A 45 -37.35 36.66 50.63
N LEU A 46 -36.46 35.68 50.76
CA LEU A 46 -35.84 34.95 49.67
C LEU A 46 -36.34 33.52 49.67
N PHE A 47 -37.03 33.13 48.60
CA PHE A 47 -37.69 31.83 48.48
C PHE A 47 -37.10 30.99 47.35
N CYS A 48 -37.32 29.69 47.45
CA CYS A 48 -36.89 28.72 46.47
C CYS A 48 -37.66 28.84 45.13
N PRO A 49 -36.97 28.93 43.98
CA PRO A 49 -37.62 29.14 42.67
C PRO A 49 -38.44 27.94 42.15
N CYS A 50 -38.20 26.71 42.66
CA CYS A 50 -38.96 25.53 42.25
C CYS A 50 -40.40 25.50 42.78
N GLY A 51 -40.77 26.41 43.69
CA GLY A 51 -42.10 26.46 44.28
C GLY A 51 -42.27 25.61 45.55
N CYS A 52 -41.23 24.94 46.06
CA CYS A 52 -41.31 24.20 47.33
C CYS A 52 -41.48 25.09 48.58
N GLY A 53 -41.45 26.41 48.43
CA GLY A 53 -41.63 27.37 49.54
C GLY A 53 -40.47 27.46 50.52
N SER A 54 -39.34 26.78 50.28
CA SER A 54 -38.17 26.84 51.18
C SER A 54 -37.53 28.23 51.19
N ASN A 55 -37.13 28.69 52.39
CA ASN A 55 -36.38 29.94 52.56
C ASN A 55 -34.91 29.77 52.20
N LEU A 56 -34.36 30.79 51.55
CA LEU A 56 -32.97 30.88 51.14
C LEU A 56 -32.23 31.95 51.96
N ILE A 57 -30.95 31.71 52.20
CA ILE A 57 -30.04 32.72 52.76
C ILE A 57 -28.90 32.98 51.78
N LEU A 58 -28.49 34.25 51.70
CA LEU A 58 -27.35 34.66 50.89
C LEU A 58 -26.03 34.31 51.60
N VAL A 59 -25.16 33.59 50.91
CA VAL A 59 -23.79 33.33 51.31
C VAL A 59 -22.89 34.29 50.51
N ALA A 60 -22.48 35.38 51.14
CA ALA A 60 -21.55 36.36 50.58
C ALA A 60 -20.56 36.78 51.67
N GLY A 61 -19.41 36.08 51.74
CA GLY A 61 -18.46 36.21 52.84
C GLY A 61 -17.32 37.18 52.56
N ASP A 62 -17.13 38.16 53.45
CA ASP A 62 -16.13 39.23 53.31
C ASP A 62 -14.67 38.75 53.55
N LYS A 63 -14.48 37.62 54.27
CA LYS A 63 -13.13 37.19 54.72
C LYS A 63 -12.28 36.49 53.68
N ASN A 64 -12.86 35.95 52.59
CA ASN A 64 -12.14 35.13 51.59
C ASN A 64 -12.67 35.33 50.15
N LEU A 65 -13.45 36.39 49.86
CA LEU A 65 -14.12 36.57 48.56
C LEU A 65 -14.78 35.26 48.07
N ARG A 66 -15.55 34.61 48.94
CA ARG A 66 -16.22 33.35 48.57
C ARG A 66 -17.27 33.64 47.50
N GLU A 67 -17.36 32.75 46.51
CA GLU A 67 -18.41 32.76 45.48
C GLU A 67 -19.79 32.95 46.11
N GLN A 68 -20.49 33.97 45.62
CA GLN A 68 -21.76 34.39 46.17
C GLN A 68 -22.85 33.45 45.69
N HIS A 69 -23.58 32.82 46.60
CA HIS A 69 -24.66 31.89 46.27
C HIS A 69 -25.74 31.90 47.34
N PHE A 70 -26.90 31.34 47.02
CA PHE A 70 -27.96 31.08 47.97
C PHE A 70 -27.81 29.67 48.55
N ARG A 71 -28.06 29.52 49.85
CA ARG A 71 -28.20 28.21 50.50
C ARG A 71 -29.55 28.10 51.18
N LEU A 72 -30.01 26.89 51.43
CA LEU A 72 -31.22 26.68 52.25
C LEU A 72 -30.97 27.15 53.68
N LYS A 73 -31.99 27.80 54.27
CA LYS A 73 -32.03 28.03 55.71
C LYS A 73 -32.41 26.72 56.40
N ASP A 74 -31.57 26.26 57.33
CA ASP A 74 -31.78 25.00 58.04
C ASP A 74 -33.20 24.93 58.65
N CYS A 75 -33.86 23.77 58.52
CA CYS A 75 -35.22 23.42 58.97
C CYS A 75 -36.43 23.67 58.05
N ALA A 76 -36.27 24.00 56.76
CA ALA A 76 -37.38 23.91 55.79
C ALA A 76 -37.40 22.54 55.07
N TYR A 77 -37.59 21.45 55.81
CA TYR A 77 -37.88 20.15 55.21
C TYR A 77 -39.36 20.12 54.83
N ASN A 78 -39.67 20.41 53.57
CA ASN A 78 -40.91 19.93 52.96
C ASN A 78 -40.77 19.79 51.44
N GLN A 79 -41.09 18.58 50.97
CA GLN A 79 -41.21 18.10 49.59
C GLN A 79 -39.93 18.16 48.74
N ASP A 80 -39.76 17.14 47.90
CA ASP A 80 -38.58 16.93 47.05
C ASP A 80 -38.18 18.21 46.30
N CYS A 81 -37.15 18.88 46.81
CA CYS A 81 -36.74 20.17 46.28
C CYS A 81 -35.96 19.98 44.98
N ASN A 82 -36.67 19.96 43.85
CA ASN A 82 -36.12 19.73 42.52
C ASN A 82 -35.55 20.99 41.86
N VAL A 83 -34.88 21.88 42.62
CA VAL A 83 -34.18 23.02 42.02
C VAL A 83 -32.99 22.49 41.23
N ILE A 84 -33.03 22.73 39.92
CA ILE A 84 -31.87 22.50 39.06
C ILE A 84 -30.81 23.52 39.46
N SER A 85 -29.66 23.00 39.87
CA SER A 85 -28.50 23.81 40.22
C SER A 85 -27.71 24.12 38.96
N GLU A 86 -27.17 25.33 38.90
CA GLU A 86 -26.45 25.80 37.73
C GLU A 86 -24.96 25.46 37.85
N GLY A 87 -24.34 25.12 36.72
CA GLY A 87 -22.89 24.90 36.66
C GLY A 87 -22.13 26.22 36.78
N LYS A 88 -20.92 26.18 37.35
CA LYS A 88 -20.06 27.36 37.58
C LYS A 88 -19.90 28.21 36.30
N LEU A 89 -19.57 27.58 35.18
CA LEU A 89 -19.39 28.28 33.90
C LEU A 89 -20.65 29.04 33.45
N SER A 90 -21.83 28.44 33.55
CA SER A 90 -23.08 29.12 33.18
C SER A 90 -23.37 30.34 34.06
N VAL A 91 -22.97 30.29 35.34
CA VAL A 91 -23.06 31.41 36.27
C VAL A 91 -22.07 32.51 35.90
N ASP A 92 -20.80 32.15 35.73
CA ASP A 92 -19.72 33.08 35.39
C ASP A 92 -20.05 33.81 34.07
N SER A 93 -20.52 33.08 33.05
CA SER A 93 -20.98 33.66 31.78
C SER A 93 -22.11 34.66 31.95
N LYS A 94 -23.09 34.39 32.83
CA LYS A 94 -24.18 35.35 33.09
C LYS A 94 -23.68 36.61 33.81
N ILE A 95 -22.75 36.47 34.75
CA ILE A 95 -22.13 37.63 35.43
C ILE A 95 -21.40 38.50 34.40
N VAL A 96 -20.60 37.88 33.53
CA VAL A 96 -19.84 38.55 32.47
C VAL A 96 -20.77 39.22 31.45
N LEU A 97 -21.85 38.57 31.03
CA LEU A 97 -22.85 39.14 30.12
C LEU A 97 -23.63 40.29 30.75
N LYS A 98 -23.96 40.19 32.05
CA LYS A 98 -24.56 41.30 32.79
C LYS A 98 -23.63 42.52 32.80
N CYS A 99 -22.35 42.28 33.09
CA CYS A 99 -21.30 43.30 33.06
C CYS A 99 -21.16 43.95 31.67
N TRP A 100 -21.24 43.14 30.61
CA TRP A 100 -21.25 43.64 29.23
C TRP A 100 -22.45 44.55 28.95
N LEU A 101 -23.66 44.15 29.32
CA LEU A 101 -24.85 44.96 29.13
C LEU A 101 -24.81 46.27 29.92
N ASP A 102 -24.34 46.24 31.18
CA ASP A 102 -24.12 47.44 31.99
C ASP A 102 -23.15 48.43 31.31
N ASP A 103 -22.02 47.93 30.81
CA ASP A 103 -20.98 48.76 30.16
C ASP A 103 -21.48 49.37 28.83
N LYS A 104 -22.18 48.57 28.01
CA LYS A 104 -22.56 48.98 26.65
C LYS A 104 -23.88 49.74 26.60
N LEU A 105 -24.89 49.31 27.34
CA LEU A 105 -26.20 49.98 27.32
C LEU A 105 -26.23 51.22 28.22
N LYS A 106 -25.46 51.21 29.33
CA LYS A 106 -25.42 52.30 30.33
C LYS A 106 -26.80 52.69 30.87
N VAL A 107 -27.68 51.69 30.97
CA VAL A 107 -29.04 51.82 31.51
C VAL A 107 -29.14 51.15 32.88
N THR A 108 -30.04 51.64 33.72
CA THR A 108 -30.26 51.10 35.07
C THR A 108 -31.36 50.04 35.12
N ASP A 109 -32.07 49.81 34.01
CA ASP A 109 -33.28 48.98 33.93
C ASP A 109 -33.02 47.53 33.52
N VAL A 110 -31.75 47.09 33.45
CA VAL A 110 -31.40 45.69 33.11
C VAL A 110 -31.93 44.75 34.19
N GLU A 111 -33.03 44.07 33.89
CA GLU A 111 -33.61 43.02 34.72
C GLU A 111 -32.97 41.66 34.35
N SER A 112 -32.59 40.86 35.35
CA SER A 112 -32.11 39.49 35.13
C SER A 112 -33.24 38.46 35.35
N ARG A 113 -33.17 37.32 34.66
CA ARG A 113 -34.07 36.16 34.86
C ARG A 113 -35.55 36.53 34.70
N VAL A 114 -35.89 37.23 33.60
CA VAL A 114 -37.24 37.74 33.40
C VAL A 114 -38.13 36.63 32.84
N PRO A 115 -39.14 36.15 33.59
CA PRO A 115 -39.98 35.05 33.15
C PRO A 115 -40.94 35.49 32.05
N ILE A 116 -41.23 34.58 31.13
CA ILE A 116 -42.22 34.77 30.07
C ILE A 116 -43.54 34.16 30.52
N GLN A 117 -44.54 34.99 30.80
CA GLN A 117 -45.89 34.51 31.08
C GLN A 117 -46.63 34.26 29.76
N ALA A 118 -46.30 33.16 29.09
CA ALA A 118 -47.16 32.57 28.08
C ALA A 118 -47.88 31.36 28.71
N VAL A 119 -49.19 31.25 28.49
CA VAL A 119 -50.00 30.12 28.94
C VAL A 119 -49.73 28.97 27.97
N ASP A 120 -48.74 28.15 28.27
CA ASP A 120 -48.59 26.83 27.63
C ASP A 120 -48.77 25.73 28.68
N ASP A 121 -49.35 24.61 28.25
CA ASP A 121 -49.70 23.42 29.05
C ASP A 121 -48.49 22.65 29.61
N ILE A 122 -47.30 23.25 29.58
CA ILE A 122 -46.03 22.62 29.91
C ILE A 122 -45.49 23.27 31.18
N ASN A 123 -45.13 22.45 32.17
CA ASN A 123 -44.50 22.89 33.44
C ASN A 123 -43.11 23.56 33.28
N ARG A 124 -42.68 23.94 32.06
CA ARG A 124 -41.39 24.57 31.78
C ARG A 124 -41.50 26.09 31.94
N LYS A 125 -40.55 26.69 32.66
CA LYS A 125 -40.48 28.14 32.89
C LYS A 125 -39.43 28.73 31.98
N TYR A 126 -39.85 29.35 30.87
CA TYR A 126 -38.93 30.09 30.00
C TYR A 126 -38.70 31.50 30.53
N GLU A 127 -37.46 31.98 30.37
CA GLU A 127 -37.03 33.30 30.83
C GLU A 127 -36.05 33.92 29.82
N PHE A 128 -36.08 35.25 29.72
CA PHE A 128 -34.95 36.01 29.20
C PHE A 128 -33.83 36.00 30.24
N SER A 129 -32.59 35.82 29.81
CA SER A 129 -31.45 35.92 30.73
C SER A 129 -31.33 37.36 31.24
N PHE A 130 -31.42 38.33 30.32
CA PHE A 130 -31.48 39.75 30.64
C PHE A 130 -32.50 40.47 29.77
N LEU A 131 -33.08 41.54 30.28
CA LEU A 131 -34.02 42.40 29.55
C LEU A 131 -33.81 43.87 29.96
N SER A 132 -33.64 44.74 28.97
CA SER A 132 -33.80 46.20 29.11
C SER A 132 -35.01 46.64 28.30
N ARG A 133 -35.97 47.28 28.97
CA ARG A 133 -37.19 47.81 28.35
C ARG A 133 -36.95 49.19 27.75
N GLU A 134 -36.05 49.97 28.34
CA GLU A 134 -35.64 51.29 27.84
C GLU A 134 -35.00 51.17 26.46
N LYS A 135 -34.05 50.24 26.30
CA LYS A 135 -33.39 49.98 25.02
C LYS A 135 -34.11 48.96 24.13
N LYS A 136 -35.19 48.33 24.62
CA LYS A 136 -35.91 47.25 23.92
C LYS A 136 -34.99 46.11 23.46
N ILE A 137 -34.07 45.68 24.33
CA ILE A 137 -33.12 44.60 24.07
C ILE A 137 -33.31 43.50 25.11
N ALA A 138 -33.35 42.26 24.66
CA ALA A 138 -33.28 41.08 25.51
C ALA A 138 -32.11 40.20 25.11
N LEU A 139 -31.52 39.53 26.10
CA LEU A 139 -30.44 38.57 25.89
C LEU A 139 -30.89 37.19 26.35
N SER A 140 -30.68 36.19 25.49
CA SER A 140 -30.93 34.78 25.76
C SER A 140 -29.61 34.01 25.70
N TYR A 141 -29.08 33.67 26.87
CA TYR A 141 -27.85 32.89 26.99
C TYR A 141 -28.14 31.41 27.25
N CYS A 142 -27.43 30.52 26.57
CA CYS A 142 -27.46 29.08 26.81
C CYS A 142 -26.06 28.48 26.94
N HIS A 143 -25.77 27.86 28.09
CA HIS A 143 -24.53 27.11 28.29
C HIS A 143 -24.55 25.74 27.59
N ASP A 144 -25.71 25.09 27.51
CA ASP A 144 -25.88 23.83 26.78
C ASP A 144 -26.92 24.04 25.67
N ARG A 145 -26.53 23.73 24.43
CA ARG A 145 -27.34 23.84 23.23
C ARG A 145 -28.63 23.01 23.27
N VAL A 146 -28.73 21.98 24.12
CA VAL A 146 -29.98 21.22 24.35
C VAL A 146 -31.11 22.13 24.86
N ASN A 147 -30.77 23.27 25.48
CA ASN A 147 -31.75 24.25 25.96
C ASN A 147 -32.23 25.24 24.89
N LEU A 148 -31.76 25.11 23.64
CA LEU A 148 -32.18 25.91 22.48
C LEU A 148 -33.28 25.16 21.70
N SER A 149 -34.44 24.97 22.33
CA SER A 149 -35.60 24.39 21.65
C SER A 149 -36.30 25.43 20.75
N ASP A 150 -36.94 24.98 19.67
CA ASP A 150 -37.77 25.84 18.81
C ASP A 150 -38.89 26.48 19.62
N GLU A 151 -39.55 25.69 20.47
CA GLU A 151 -40.57 26.14 21.42
C GLU A 151 -40.08 27.34 22.26
N LYS A 152 -38.86 27.26 22.84
CA LYS A 152 -38.30 28.37 23.62
C LYS A 152 -38.08 29.60 22.74
N MET A 153 -37.49 29.43 21.56
CA MET A 153 -37.20 30.55 20.66
C MET A 153 -38.47 31.21 20.14
N GLU A 154 -39.47 30.43 19.74
CA GLU A 154 -40.77 30.92 19.27
C GLU A 154 -41.51 31.65 20.39
N LEU A 155 -41.51 31.13 21.62
CA LEU A 155 -42.12 31.81 22.76
C LEU A 155 -41.40 33.12 23.09
N LEU A 156 -40.08 33.15 23.05
CA LEU A 156 -39.29 34.37 23.23
C LEU A 156 -39.67 35.41 22.16
N GLU A 157 -39.74 35.02 20.90
CA GLU A 157 -40.08 35.90 19.78
C GLU A 157 -41.53 36.40 19.85
N ASN A 158 -42.50 35.52 20.09
CA ASN A 158 -43.92 35.88 20.18
C ASN A 158 -44.20 36.84 21.34
N ASN A 159 -43.43 36.74 22.44
CA ASN A 159 -43.55 37.61 23.60
C ASN A 159 -42.58 38.79 23.59
N SER A 160 -41.83 38.97 22.50
CA SER A 160 -40.85 40.06 22.38
C SER A 160 -41.50 41.44 22.33
N GLN A 161 -42.74 41.58 21.84
CA GLN A 161 -43.45 42.87 21.76
C GLN A 161 -42.61 44.01 21.12
N GLY A 162 -41.74 43.68 20.15
CA GLY A 162 -40.82 44.62 19.51
C GLY A 162 -39.48 44.82 20.25
N ILE A 163 -39.14 43.92 21.19
CA ILE A 163 -37.82 43.80 21.81
C ILE A 163 -36.92 42.97 20.90
N HIS A 164 -35.71 43.47 20.60
CA HIS A 164 -34.71 42.72 19.86
C HIS A 164 -34.04 41.68 20.77
N ILE A 165 -33.95 40.42 20.32
CA ILE A 165 -33.40 39.31 21.10
C ILE A 165 -32.03 38.92 20.57
N ILE A 166 -31.01 39.02 21.41
CA ILE A 166 -29.64 38.59 21.12
C ILE A 166 -29.44 37.19 21.71
N TYR A 167 -29.07 36.24 20.86
CA TYR A 167 -28.78 34.86 21.27
C TYR A 167 -27.28 34.67 21.42
N VAL A 168 -26.86 34.25 22.61
CA VAL A 168 -25.47 33.96 22.95
C VAL A 168 -25.37 32.53 23.44
N VAL A 169 -24.41 31.78 22.94
CA VAL A 169 -24.18 30.37 23.29
C VAL A 169 -22.76 30.22 23.81
N ASP A 170 -22.55 29.32 24.75
CA ASP A 170 -21.21 28.99 25.23
C ASP A 170 -20.35 28.35 24.11
N CYS A 171 -19.09 28.74 24.01
CA CYS A 171 -18.18 28.32 22.95
C CYS A 171 -17.98 26.80 22.88
N MET A 172 -18.18 26.07 23.99
CA MET A 172 -18.09 24.61 24.01
C MET A 172 -19.17 23.92 23.14
N ASN A 173 -20.20 24.65 22.74
CA ASN A 173 -21.25 24.15 21.84
C ASN A 173 -20.93 24.34 20.36
N GLY A 174 -19.91 25.14 20.05
CA GLY A 174 -19.39 25.38 18.71
C GLY A 174 -18.66 24.17 18.14
N GLY A 175 -17.99 24.39 17.03
CA GLY A 175 -17.39 23.36 16.20
C GLY A 175 -18.42 22.71 15.26
N SER A 176 -17.94 22.33 14.08
CA SER A 176 -18.76 21.60 13.12
C SER A 176 -18.48 20.10 13.13
N ASP A 177 -17.25 19.61 13.29
CA ASP A 177 -16.89 18.19 13.08
C ASP A 177 -17.51 17.60 11.77
N GLY A 178 -17.72 18.46 10.76
CA GLY A 178 -18.44 18.14 9.52
C GLY A 178 -19.97 18.13 9.60
N GLN A 179 -20.54 18.32 10.79
CA GLN A 179 -21.96 18.44 11.11
C GLN A 179 -22.38 19.89 11.40
N TYR A 180 -23.68 20.13 11.36
CA TYR A 180 -24.25 21.41 11.78
C TYR A 180 -25.03 21.19 13.07
N PRO A 181 -24.54 21.66 14.22
CA PRO A 181 -25.25 21.48 15.48
C PRO A 181 -26.65 22.10 15.42
N GLU A 182 -27.69 21.29 15.68
CA GLU A 182 -29.10 21.69 15.51
C GLU A 182 -29.46 22.97 16.30
N GLY A 183 -28.98 23.08 17.55
CA GLY A 183 -29.19 24.28 18.37
C GLY A 183 -28.57 25.55 17.78
N LEU A 184 -27.39 25.44 17.15
CA LEU A 184 -26.72 26.56 16.49
C LEU A 184 -27.35 26.88 15.14
N MET A 185 -27.85 25.87 14.42
CA MET A 185 -28.65 26.08 13.22
C MET A 185 -29.87 26.96 13.49
N LYS A 186 -30.55 26.73 14.61
CA LYS A 186 -31.68 27.56 15.05
C LYS A 186 -31.25 28.99 15.34
N VAL A 187 -30.17 29.18 16.09
CA VAL A 187 -29.61 30.51 16.39
C VAL A 187 -29.25 31.25 15.11
N GLN A 188 -28.48 30.63 14.21
CA GLN A 188 -28.07 31.25 12.95
C GLN A 188 -29.27 31.55 12.04
N ASN A 189 -30.30 30.71 12.01
CA ASN A 189 -31.50 30.99 11.20
C ASN A 189 -32.28 32.23 11.70
N LYS A 190 -32.18 32.57 12.98
CA LYS A 190 -32.88 33.72 13.58
C LYS A 190 -32.04 35.00 13.57
N GLN A 191 -30.76 34.90 13.95
CA GLN A 191 -29.85 36.06 14.08
C GLN A 191 -28.96 36.27 12.85
N GLY A 192 -28.86 35.28 11.95
CA GLY A 192 -27.96 35.26 10.79
C GLY A 192 -26.56 34.72 11.09
N TYR A 193 -26.16 34.70 12.36
CA TYR A 193 -24.87 34.25 12.87
C TYR A 193 -25.00 33.75 14.32
N CYS A 194 -24.01 32.99 14.79
CA CYS A 194 -23.92 32.51 16.16
C CYS A 194 -22.89 33.33 16.94
N LEU A 195 -23.26 33.78 18.14
CA LEU A 195 -22.34 34.39 19.09
C LEU A 195 -21.90 33.34 20.10
N LEU A 196 -20.62 32.97 20.04
CA LEU A 196 -19.98 32.02 20.92
C LEU A 196 -19.20 32.77 22.00
N LEU A 197 -19.62 32.61 23.26
CA LEU A 197 -18.99 33.24 24.40
C LEU A 197 -18.00 32.28 25.05
N ASN A 198 -16.78 32.75 25.25
CA ASN A 198 -15.72 32.04 25.98
C ASN A 198 -15.35 32.82 27.24
N VAL A 199 -15.48 32.18 28.39
CA VAL A 199 -15.31 32.78 29.71
C VAL A 199 -14.41 31.88 30.55
N ASP A 200 -13.31 32.45 31.04
CA ASP A 200 -12.45 31.84 32.05
C ASP A 200 -12.69 32.55 33.39
N GLU A 201 -13.47 31.91 34.26
CA GLU A 201 -14.00 32.49 35.50
C GLU A 201 -14.89 33.73 35.29
N ALA A 202 -15.44 34.31 36.35
CA ALA A 202 -16.24 35.54 36.25
C ALA A 202 -15.37 36.79 36.05
N ASP A 203 -14.54 36.84 34.99
CA ASP A 203 -13.71 37.99 34.62
C ASP A 203 -14.14 38.62 33.29
N TYR A 204 -14.70 39.82 33.38
CA TYR A 204 -15.16 40.59 32.23
C TYR A 204 -14.03 41.02 31.27
N ILE A 205 -12.80 41.23 31.77
CA ILE A 205 -11.69 41.77 30.95
C ILE A 205 -11.12 40.70 30.02
N SER A 206 -11.05 39.46 30.50
CA SER A 206 -10.50 38.32 29.75
C SER A 206 -11.55 37.59 28.90
N ALA A 207 -12.84 37.80 29.17
CA ALA A 207 -13.93 37.23 28.40
C ALA A 207 -13.83 37.56 26.91
N LYS A 208 -14.04 36.54 26.08
CA LYS A 208 -14.01 36.64 24.61
C LYS A 208 -15.35 36.28 24.02
N MET A 209 -15.64 36.89 22.88
CA MET A 209 -16.79 36.52 22.08
C MET A 209 -16.36 36.36 20.63
N GLU A 210 -16.91 35.32 20.01
CA GLU A 210 -16.64 34.97 18.63
C GLU A 210 -17.97 34.95 17.86
N ALA A 211 -18.01 35.62 16.71
CA ALA A 211 -19.12 35.56 15.79
C ALA A 211 -18.77 34.61 14.64
N VAL A 212 -19.56 33.55 14.53
CA VAL A 212 -19.35 32.49 13.55
C VAL A 212 -20.60 32.27 12.69
N PHE A 213 -20.40 31.76 11.49
CA PHE A 213 -21.46 31.17 10.69
C PHE A 213 -21.04 29.78 10.20
N TYR A 214 -22.03 28.92 9.95
CA TYR A 214 -21.83 27.61 9.39
C TYR A 214 -22.20 27.60 7.91
N ALA A 215 -21.29 27.11 7.10
CA ALA A 215 -21.47 26.93 5.66
C ALA A 215 -20.89 25.58 5.20
N LYS A 216 -21.30 25.12 4.01
CA LYS A 216 -20.79 23.86 3.45
C LYS A 216 -19.51 24.10 2.66
N ASN A 217 -18.50 23.30 2.93
CA ASN A 217 -17.27 23.29 2.17
C ASN A 217 -17.43 22.59 0.81
N ILE A 218 -16.34 22.51 0.03
CA ILE A 218 -16.33 21.88 -1.30
C ILE A 218 -16.73 20.40 -1.29
N ASP A 219 -16.49 19.70 -0.19
CA ASP A 219 -16.82 18.29 -0.03
C ASP A 219 -18.25 18.08 0.51
N GLY A 220 -19.00 19.17 0.73
CA GLY A 220 -20.38 19.18 1.23
C GLY A 220 -20.50 19.02 2.76
N LEU A 221 -19.38 19.04 3.49
CA LEU A 221 -19.33 18.99 4.94
C LEU A 221 -19.55 20.38 5.53
N TRP A 222 -20.20 20.45 6.70
CA TRP A 222 -20.36 21.72 7.40
C TRP A 222 -19.06 22.18 8.04
N GLN A 223 -18.77 23.46 7.88
CA GLN A 223 -17.60 24.14 8.38
C GLN A 223 -18.04 25.36 9.19
N GLU A 224 -17.42 25.55 10.34
CA GLU A 224 -17.54 26.77 11.14
C GLU A 224 -16.56 27.80 10.60
N GLU A 225 -17.08 28.97 10.24
CA GLU A 225 -16.28 30.11 9.76
C GLU A 225 -16.45 31.28 10.71
N SER A 226 -15.33 31.69 11.30
CA SER A 226 -15.25 32.83 12.22
C SER A 226 -14.94 34.11 11.45
N PHE A 227 -15.74 35.14 11.67
CA PHE A 227 -15.59 36.44 10.99
C PHE A 227 -15.38 37.61 11.96
N ALA A 228 -15.59 37.40 13.25
CA ALA A 228 -15.19 38.33 14.30
C ALA A 228 -14.78 37.56 15.56
N ASP A 229 -13.55 37.75 16.02
CA ASP A 229 -13.04 37.23 17.29
C ASP A 229 -12.37 38.38 18.04
N GLY A 230 -12.74 38.57 19.31
CA GLY A 230 -12.23 39.65 20.13
C GLY A 230 -12.65 39.54 21.60
N ARG A 231 -12.28 40.56 22.39
CA ARG A 231 -12.77 40.65 23.77
C ARG A 231 -14.24 40.99 23.76
N LEU A 232 -15.00 40.50 24.73
CA LEU A 232 -16.42 40.85 24.87
C LEU A 232 -16.62 42.37 24.98
N SER A 233 -15.66 43.09 25.58
CA SER A 233 -15.68 44.56 25.65
C SER A 233 -15.52 45.28 24.31
N ASP A 234 -15.07 44.61 23.25
CA ASP A 234 -14.90 45.19 21.92
C ASP A 234 -16.21 45.15 21.10
N PHE A 235 -17.20 44.37 21.55
CA PHE A 235 -18.52 44.28 20.94
C PHE A 235 -19.47 45.31 21.54
N PHE A 236 -20.20 46.01 20.67
CA PHE A 236 -21.17 47.05 21.05
C PHE A 236 -22.57 46.67 20.56
N ILE A 237 -23.59 47.26 21.15
CA ILE A 237 -24.97 47.14 20.67
C ILE A 237 -25.43 48.53 20.23
N ASP A 238 -25.90 48.66 18.99
CA ASP A 238 -26.43 49.92 18.47
C ASP A 238 -27.84 50.23 18.99
N ASP A 239 -28.41 51.37 18.59
CA ASP A 239 -29.75 51.78 19.04
C ASP A 239 -30.88 50.91 18.44
N ASP A 240 -30.61 50.14 17.38
CA ASP A 240 -31.53 49.19 16.78
C ASP A 240 -31.41 47.78 17.41
N GLY A 241 -30.49 47.60 18.36
CA GLY A 241 -30.24 46.34 19.04
C GLY A 241 -29.25 45.41 18.34
N LYS A 242 -28.65 45.84 17.22
CA LYS A 242 -27.69 45.03 16.45
C LYS A 242 -26.32 45.06 17.09
N VAL A 243 -25.65 43.90 17.05
CA VAL A 243 -24.28 43.77 17.56
C VAL A 243 -23.27 44.27 16.53
N MET A 244 -22.37 45.13 16.99
CA MET A 244 -21.32 45.79 16.22
C MET A 244 -19.95 45.33 16.71
N TYR A 245 -18.99 45.18 15.80
CA TYR A 245 -17.60 44.86 16.09
C TYR A 245 -16.68 45.66 15.17
N ALA A 246 -15.59 46.21 15.71
CA ALA A 246 -14.62 47.03 14.98
C ALA A 246 -15.25 48.18 14.14
N GLY A 247 -16.39 48.73 14.59
CA GLY A 247 -17.11 49.82 13.92
C GLY A 247 -18.10 49.38 12.83
N ASN A 248 -18.23 48.08 12.53
CA ASN A 248 -19.16 47.54 11.55
C ASN A 248 -20.21 46.64 12.22
N SER A 249 -21.38 46.49 11.58
CA SER A 249 -22.39 45.52 12.03
C SER A 249 -21.93 44.10 11.71
N LEU A 250 -22.15 43.17 12.63
CA LEU A 250 -21.85 41.77 12.40
C LEU A 250 -22.63 41.19 11.21
N GLU A 251 -23.81 41.73 10.90
CA GLU A 251 -24.58 41.34 9.71
C GLU A 251 -23.80 41.65 8.41
N ILE A 252 -23.18 42.82 8.33
CA ILE A 252 -22.39 43.25 7.16
C ILE A 252 -21.11 42.42 7.07
N MET A 253 -20.39 42.28 8.19
CA MET A 253 -19.16 41.48 8.23
C MET A 253 -19.42 40.02 7.86
N LYS A 254 -20.56 39.45 8.27
CA LYS A 254 -20.96 38.09 7.89
C LYS A 254 -21.17 37.97 6.38
N VAL A 255 -21.82 38.94 5.73
CA VAL A 255 -22.02 38.91 4.28
C VAL A 255 -20.68 38.96 3.55
N GLU A 256 -19.77 39.85 3.96
CA GLU A 256 -18.42 39.93 3.38
C GLU A 256 -17.64 38.61 3.56
N ALA A 257 -17.72 38.01 4.74
CA ALA A 257 -17.06 36.73 5.02
C ALA A 257 -17.67 35.57 4.22
N GLU A 258 -18.99 35.53 4.06
CA GLU A 258 -19.68 34.52 3.25
C GLU A 258 -19.34 34.65 1.76
N GLU A 259 -19.22 35.86 1.24
CA GLU A 259 -18.75 36.11 -0.13
C GLU A 259 -17.31 35.62 -0.33
N GLN A 260 -16.41 35.93 0.61
CA GLN A 260 -15.03 35.45 0.57
C GLN A 260 -14.95 33.92 0.64
N PHE A 261 -15.75 33.31 1.52
CA PHE A 261 -15.82 31.86 1.65
C PHE A 261 -16.30 31.19 0.34
N ASN A 262 -17.38 31.71 -0.25
CA ASN A 262 -17.89 31.21 -1.53
C ASN A 262 -16.89 31.41 -2.68
N HIS A 263 -16.17 32.54 -2.70
CA HIS A 263 -15.13 32.80 -3.68
C HIS A 263 -13.97 31.80 -3.56
N ASN A 264 -13.52 31.50 -2.34
CA ASN A 264 -12.48 30.52 -2.08
C ASN A 264 -12.90 29.10 -2.51
N ILE A 265 -14.15 28.72 -2.26
CA ILE A 265 -14.71 27.45 -2.75
C ILE A 265 -14.66 27.40 -4.29
N GLU A 266 -15.03 28.48 -4.97
CA GLU A 266 -15.06 28.49 -6.43
C GLU A 266 -13.65 28.41 -7.05
N ILE A 267 -12.67 29.11 -6.46
CA ILE A 267 -11.26 28.97 -6.84
C ILE A 267 -10.79 27.52 -6.69
N GLU A 268 -11.10 26.90 -5.55
CA GLU A 268 -10.68 25.53 -5.26
C GLU A 268 -11.35 24.52 -6.20
N LYS A 269 -12.62 24.73 -6.57
CA LYS A 269 -13.30 23.90 -7.60
C LYS A 269 -12.61 23.99 -8.94
N ILE A 270 -12.26 25.20 -9.39
CA ILE A 270 -11.55 25.41 -10.66
C ILE A 270 -10.20 24.68 -10.62
N ARG A 271 -9.46 24.81 -9.52
CA ARG A 271 -8.17 24.15 -9.31
C ARG A 271 -8.29 22.62 -9.38
N ARG A 272 -9.24 22.01 -8.67
CA ARG A 272 -9.47 20.55 -8.70
C ARG A 272 -9.88 20.07 -10.09
N ALA A 273 -10.71 20.82 -10.81
CA ALA A 273 -11.11 20.49 -12.18
C ALA A 273 -9.94 20.56 -13.17
N GLU A 274 -9.04 21.54 -13.03
CA GLU A 274 -7.84 21.66 -13.84
C GLU A 274 -6.84 20.51 -13.57
N GLU A 275 -6.65 20.14 -12.30
CA GLU A 275 -5.84 18.98 -11.93
C GLU A 275 -6.41 17.67 -12.48
N GLU A 276 -7.72 17.47 -12.40
CA GLU A 276 -8.38 16.28 -12.96
C GLU A 276 -8.21 16.22 -14.49
N LYS A 277 -8.38 17.35 -15.18
CA LYS A 277 -8.13 17.46 -16.62
C LYS A 277 -6.68 17.12 -16.96
N GLN A 278 -5.71 17.65 -16.22
CA GLN A 278 -4.30 17.38 -16.46
C GLN A 278 -3.96 15.89 -16.20
N ARG A 279 -4.53 15.28 -15.15
CA ARG A 279 -4.38 13.84 -14.89
C ARG A 279 -4.98 13.00 -16.01
N ALA A 280 -6.16 13.35 -16.51
CA ALA A 280 -6.80 12.67 -17.62
C ALA A 280 -5.98 12.79 -18.92
N GLU A 281 -5.42 13.98 -19.21
CA GLU A 281 -4.52 14.18 -20.35
C GLU A 281 -3.22 13.36 -20.22
N ASN A 282 -2.62 13.32 -19.04
CA ASN A 282 -1.42 12.50 -18.78
C ASN A 282 -1.71 11.01 -18.94
N LEU A 283 -2.83 10.52 -18.40
CA LEU A 283 -3.25 9.13 -18.55
C LEU A 283 -3.48 8.77 -20.03
N LYS A 284 -4.12 9.67 -20.79
CA LYS A 284 -4.31 9.49 -22.23
C LYS A 284 -2.98 9.39 -22.98
N ARG A 285 -2.01 10.25 -22.68
CA ARG A 285 -0.66 10.19 -23.28
C ARG A 285 0.06 8.88 -22.99
N LEU A 286 -0.03 8.38 -21.75
CA LEU A 286 0.56 7.09 -21.37
C LEU A 286 -0.08 5.93 -22.13
N LEU A 287 -1.41 5.90 -22.25
CA LEU A 287 -2.13 4.90 -23.02
C LEU A 287 -1.76 4.95 -24.51
N GLU A 288 -1.66 6.14 -25.10
CA GLU A 288 -1.22 6.31 -26.49
C GLU A 288 0.22 5.80 -26.70
N GLU A 289 1.13 6.05 -25.75
CA GLU A 289 2.49 5.53 -25.80
C GLU A 289 2.55 4.00 -25.67
N GLU A 290 1.75 3.41 -24.78
CA GLU A 290 1.65 1.96 -24.64
C GLU A 290 1.10 1.28 -25.91
N VAL A 291 0.08 1.88 -26.54
CA VAL A 291 -0.47 1.42 -27.82
C VAL A 291 0.62 1.46 -28.89
N ARG A 292 1.35 2.58 -29.02
CA ARG A 292 2.47 2.69 -29.96
C ARG A 292 3.54 1.62 -29.73
N LYS A 293 3.98 1.42 -28.49
CA LYS A 293 4.96 0.37 -28.14
C LYS A 293 4.42 -1.03 -28.43
N ARG A 294 3.11 -1.26 -28.29
CA ARG A 294 2.48 -2.54 -28.64
C ARG A 294 2.47 -2.75 -30.14
N GLU A 295 2.09 -1.74 -30.92
CA GLU A 295 2.12 -1.80 -32.39
C GLU A 295 3.55 -2.02 -32.92
N GLU A 296 4.55 -1.33 -32.36
CA GLU A 296 5.96 -1.53 -32.70
C GLU A 296 6.41 -2.96 -32.38
N ARG A 297 6.02 -3.52 -31.22
CA ARG A 297 6.32 -4.92 -30.86
C ARG A 297 5.65 -5.91 -31.82
N ILE A 298 4.40 -5.67 -32.21
CA ILE A 298 3.70 -6.53 -33.18
C ILE A 298 4.44 -6.49 -34.53
N LYS A 299 4.79 -5.29 -35.03
CA LYS A 299 5.57 -5.14 -36.27
C LYS A 299 6.92 -5.87 -36.20
N GLN A 300 7.65 -5.73 -35.10
CA GLN A 300 8.92 -6.44 -34.89
C GLN A 300 8.75 -7.97 -34.87
N GLN A 301 7.67 -8.46 -34.24
CA GLN A 301 7.34 -9.88 -34.23
C GLN A 301 7.01 -10.41 -35.63
N GLU A 302 6.18 -9.68 -36.39
CA GLU A 302 5.85 -10.02 -37.78
C GLU A 302 7.09 -10.01 -38.69
N GLU A 303 7.98 -9.03 -38.55
CA GLU A 303 9.24 -8.98 -39.30
C GLU A 303 10.18 -10.12 -38.93
N ALA A 304 10.33 -10.42 -37.64
CA ALA A 304 11.15 -11.53 -37.17
C ALA A 304 10.59 -12.90 -37.62
N GLU A 305 9.27 -13.07 -37.64
CA GLU A 305 8.62 -14.27 -38.16
C GLU A 305 8.85 -14.43 -39.66
N LYS A 306 8.68 -13.36 -40.45
CA LYS A 306 8.99 -13.37 -41.89
C LYS A 306 10.45 -13.71 -42.17
N GLU A 307 11.38 -13.23 -41.33
CA GLU A 307 12.80 -13.56 -41.45
C GLU A 307 13.08 -15.02 -41.08
N ARG A 308 12.45 -15.54 -40.02
CA ARG A 308 12.55 -16.96 -39.63
C ARG A 308 12.03 -17.88 -40.73
N ILE A 309 10.91 -17.55 -41.36
CA ILE A 309 10.35 -18.33 -42.48
C ILE A 309 11.34 -18.34 -43.65
N ARG A 310 11.88 -17.18 -44.03
CA ARG A 310 12.91 -17.08 -45.10
C ARG A 310 14.15 -17.92 -44.79
N GLN A 311 14.66 -17.85 -43.56
CA GLN A 311 15.82 -18.64 -43.14
C GLN A 311 15.52 -20.15 -43.15
N ALA A 312 14.32 -20.55 -42.72
CA ALA A 312 13.89 -21.94 -42.74
C ALA A 312 13.76 -22.48 -44.18
N GLU A 313 13.23 -21.68 -45.12
CA GLU A 313 13.15 -22.03 -46.54
C GLU A 313 14.55 -22.20 -47.16
N VAL A 314 15.45 -21.26 -46.90
CA VAL A 314 16.85 -21.35 -47.37
C VAL A 314 17.53 -22.60 -46.79
N ALA A 315 17.38 -22.84 -45.48
CA ALA A 315 17.94 -24.02 -44.83
C ALA A 315 17.31 -25.34 -45.32
N ALA A 316 16.02 -25.34 -45.67
CA ALA A 316 15.36 -26.50 -46.27
C ALA A 316 15.92 -26.78 -47.67
N LYS A 317 16.11 -25.73 -48.49
CA LYS A 317 16.71 -25.87 -49.82
C LYS A 317 18.13 -26.40 -49.76
N SER A 318 18.98 -25.84 -48.90
CA SER A 318 20.36 -26.33 -48.73
C SER A 318 20.43 -27.77 -48.19
N ARG A 319 19.48 -28.17 -47.32
CA ARG A 319 19.37 -29.56 -46.87
C ARG A 319 18.98 -30.51 -48.00
N ALA A 320 18.02 -30.12 -48.84
CA ALA A 320 17.61 -30.91 -50.00
C ALA A 320 18.76 -31.06 -51.02
N GLU A 321 19.50 -29.98 -51.30
CA GLU A 321 20.69 -30.02 -52.17
C GLU A 321 21.78 -30.95 -51.62
N LEU A 322 22.03 -30.91 -50.30
CA LEU A 322 23.00 -31.80 -49.65
C LEU A 322 22.56 -33.27 -49.71
N GLU A 323 21.26 -33.53 -49.50
CA GLU A 323 20.69 -34.87 -49.56
C GLU A 323 20.74 -35.44 -50.98
N GLU A 324 20.41 -34.63 -51.99
CA GLU A 324 20.56 -35.01 -53.41
C GLU A 324 22.02 -35.32 -53.76
N LYS A 325 22.96 -34.48 -53.31
CA LYS A 325 24.39 -34.71 -53.50
C LYS A 325 24.83 -36.04 -52.86
N ARG A 326 24.40 -36.32 -51.63
CA ARG A 326 24.68 -37.60 -50.96
C ARG A 326 24.12 -38.80 -51.73
N ARG A 327 22.89 -38.68 -52.25
CA ARG A 327 22.29 -39.74 -53.08
C ARG A 327 23.11 -40.03 -54.33
N LEU A 328 23.56 -38.98 -55.03
CA LEU A 328 24.42 -39.12 -56.20
C LEU A 328 25.78 -39.76 -55.87
N GLU A 329 26.40 -39.38 -54.74
CA GLU A 329 27.63 -39.99 -54.25
C GLU A 329 27.45 -41.47 -53.89
N GLU A 330 26.33 -41.82 -53.24
CA GLU A 330 25.98 -43.21 -52.90
C GLU A 330 25.74 -44.05 -54.18
N GLU A 331 25.03 -43.52 -55.18
CA GLU A 331 24.83 -44.18 -56.48
C GLU A 331 26.16 -44.38 -57.23
N GLN A 332 27.04 -43.36 -57.25
CA GLN A 332 28.38 -43.48 -57.85
C GLN A 332 29.23 -44.54 -57.14
N HIS A 333 29.18 -44.59 -55.80
CA HIS A 333 29.90 -45.58 -55.02
C HIS A 333 29.39 -47.01 -55.29
N GLN A 334 28.08 -47.19 -55.41
CA GLN A 334 27.50 -48.49 -55.76
C GLN A 334 27.90 -48.93 -57.17
N GLU A 335 27.87 -48.03 -58.15
CA GLU A 335 28.28 -48.35 -59.52
C GLU A 335 29.78 -48.66 -59.60
N GLU A 336 30.62 -47.95 -58.84
CA GLU A 336 32.04 -48.26 -58.71
C GLU A 336 32.27 -49.64 -58.08
N LYS A 337 31.53 -49.98 -57.02
CA LYS A 337 31.58 -51.32 -56.39
C LYS A 337 31.19 -52.39 -57.41
N ARG A 338 30.10 -52.18 -58.16
CA ARG A 338 29.61 -53.10 -59.20
C ARG A 338 30.66 -53.31 -60.30
N ARG A 339 31.32 -52.25 -60.75
CA ARG A 339 32.39 -52.32 -61.76
C ARG A 339 33.60 -53.12 -61.26
N ARG A 340 34.08 -52.82 -60.04
CA ARG A 340 35.20 -53.54 -59.42
C ARG A 340 34.91 -55.04 -59.24
N GLU A 341 33.67 -55.37 -58.87
CA GLU A 341 33.23 -56.76 -58.73
C GLU A 341 33.18 -57.47 -60.10
N GLN A 342 32.67 -56.81 -61.14
CA GLN A 342 32.66 -57.35 -62.49
C GLN A 342 34.08 -57.57 -63.05
N ASP A 343 34.99 -56.62 -62.83
CA ASP A 343 36.41 -56.74 -63.18
C ASP A 343 37.10 -57.89 -62.43
N PHE A 344 36.76 -58.09 -61.15
CA PHE A 344 37.27 -59.20 -60.33
C PHE A 344 36.83 -60.56 -60.89
N TRP A 345 35.54 -60.74 -61.19
CA TRP A 345 35.02 -62.00 -61.73
C TRP A 345 35.50 -62.29 -63.16
N SER A 346 35.64 -61.27 -64.01
CA SER A 346 36.14 -61.45 -65.38
C SER A 346 37.61 -61.89 -65.43
N ASN A 347 38.39 -61.55 -64.41
CA ASN A 347 39.83 -61.88 -64.32
C ASN A 347 40.11 -62.95 -63.25
N LEU A 348 39.08 -63.69 -62.81
CA LEU A 348 39.17 -64.59 -61.66
C LEU A 348 40.32 -65.60 -61.82
N GLU A 349 40.42 -66.29 -62.95
CA GLU A 349 41.48 -67.30 -63.15
C GLU A 349 42.88 -66.69 -63.31
N SER A 350 42.99 -65.54 -63.98
CA SER A 350 44.27 -64.81 -64.13
C SER A 350 44.78 -64.28 -62.80
N ASN A 351 43.90 -63.94 -61.85
CA ASN A 351 44.29 -63.42 -60.54
C ASN A 351 45.08 -64.44 -59.70
N PHE A 352 44.92 -65.75 -59.95
CA PHE A 352 45.67 -66.82 -59.27
C PHE A 352 47.01 -67.17 -59.92
N THR A 353 47.36 -66.55 -61.05
CA THR A 353 48.67 -66.78 -61.70
C THR A 353 49.80 -66.13 -60.90
N GLN A 354 49.53 -64.99 -60.26
CA GLN A 354 50.44 -64.40 -59.29
C GLN A 354 50.36 -65.11 -57.93
N GLN A 355 51.50 -65.24 -57.27
CA GLN A 355 51.63 -65.83 -55.92
C GLN A 355 52.24 -64.84 -54.93
N GLU A 356 52.10 -63.53 -55.18
CA GLU A 356 52.67 -62.46 -54.35
C GLU A 356 51.64 -61.79 -53.44
N THR A 357 50.43 -61.50 -53.95
CA THR A 357 49.36 -60.81 -53.20
C THR A 357 48.11 -61.68 -53.06
N GLN A 358 47.38 -61.52 -51.95
CA GLN A 358 46.17 -62.30 -51.67
C GLN A 358 45.03 -61.91 -52.62
N VAL A 359 44.43 -62.87 -53.32
CA VAL A 359 43.24 -62.62 -54.13
C VAL A 359 42.04 -62.43 -53.21
N LYS A 360 41.49 -61.20 -53.17
CA LYS A 360 40.32 -60.83 -52.39
C LYS A 360 39.24 -60.20 -53.27
N ASP A 361 37.98 -60.46 -52.96
CA ASP A 361 36.85 -59.79 -53.62
C ASP A 361 36.67 -58.34 -53.13
N ALA A 362 35.69 -57.63 -53.71
CA ALA A 362 35.35 -56.25 -53.37
C ALA A 362 34.88 -56.07 -51.91
N GLU A 363 34.58 -57.15 -51.20
CA GLU A 363 34.14 -57.17 -49.80
C GLU A 363 35.26 -57.63 -48.84
N GLY A 364 36.44 -57.94 -49.39
CA GLY A 364 37.62 -58.35 -48.62
C GLY A 364 37.71 -59.86 -48.34
N ASN A 365 36.81 -60.68 -48.87
CA ASN A 365 36.86 -62.14 -48.71
C ASN A 365 38.00 -62.72 -49.55
N ARG A 366 38.86 -63.55 -48.95
CA ARG A 366 40.00 -64.18 -49.61
C ARG A 366 39.59 -65.45 -50.34
N TYR A 367 40.01 -65.57 -51.60
CA TYR A 367 39.83 -66.76 -52.43
C TYR A 367 41.15 -67.50 -52.62
N ILE A 368 41.07 -68.83 -52.73
CA ILE A 368 42.21 -69.74 -52.82
C ILE A 368 41.90 -70.80 -53.88
N LYS A 369 42.91 -71.23 -54.64
CA LYS A 369 42.79 -72.27 -55.66
C LYS A 369 43.44 -73.58 -55.19
N CYS A 370 42.74 -74.70 -55.36
CA CYS A 370 43.24 -76.02 -55.00
C CYS A 370 44.31 -76.50 -55.98
N GLU A 371 45.47 -76.88 -55.47
CA GLU A 371 46.58 -77.39 -56.28
C GLU A 371 46.28 -78.74 -56.93
N PHE A 372 45.38 -79.52 -56.33
CA PHE A 372 45.12 -80.89 -56.74
C PHE A 372 43.91 -81.03 -57.67
N CYS A 373 42.80 -80.33 -57.37
CA CYS A 373 41.57 -80.41 -58.17
C CYS A 373 41.22 -79.12 -58.92
N GLY A 374 41.99 -78.04 -58.75
CA GLY A 374 41.72 -76.75 -59.39
C GLY A 374 40.54 -75.95 -58.83
N LYS A 375 39.78 -76.48 -57.85
CA LYS A 375 38.65 -75.79 -57.20
C LYS A 375 39.09 -74.43 -56.66
N ILE A 376 38.37 -73.35 -57.01
CA ILE A 376 38.56 -72.01 -56.44
C ILE A 376 37.40 -71.74 -55.47
N ALA A 377 37.71 -71.46 -54.21
CA ALA A 377 36.70 -71.14 -53.20
C ALA A 377 37.27 -70.20 -52.13
N LYS A 378 36.42 -69.76 -51.19
CA LYS A 378 36.85 -68.95 -50.05
C LYS A 378 37.79 -69.74 -49.15
N ASP A 379 38.66 -69.04 -48.45
CA ASP A 379 39.69 -69.62 -47.57
C ASP A 379 39.14 -70.62 -46.55
N ASN A 380 37.94 -70.40 -46.04
CA ASN A 380 37.23 -71.30 -45.12
C ASN A 380 36.90 -72.70 -45.69
N GLU A 381 36.94 -72.89 -47.02
CA GLU A 381 36.72 -74.18 -47.69
C GLU A 381 38.02 -75.00 -47.87
N PHE A 382 39.17 -74.44 -47.50
CA PHE A 382 40.47 -75.09 -47.62
C PHE A 382 40.98 -75.63 -46.28
N ASN A 383 41.72 -76.74 -46.34
CA ASN A 383 42.32 -77.35 -45.14
C ASN A 383 43.73 -76.81 -44.88
N SER A 384 44.49 -76.57 -45.94
CA SER A 384 45.79 -75.90 -45.89
C SER A 384 45.90 -74.94 -47.06
N TYR A 385 46.54 -73.80 -46.84
CA TYR A 385 46.75 -72.80 -47.87
C TYR A 385 47.78 -71.78 -47.40
N GLY A 386 48.48 -71.17 -48.35
CA GLY A 386 49.54 -70.22 -48.05
C GLY A 386 50.88 -70.89 -47.74
N GLY A 387 51.93 -70.31 -48.30
CA GLY A 387 53.31 -70.75 -48.18
C GLY A 387 54.19 -69.91 -49.11
N VAL A 388 55.51 -70.02 -48.94
CA VAL A 388 56.46 -69.32 -49.82
C VAL A 388 56.26 -69.83 -51.26
N GLY A 389 55.88 -68.94 -52.18
CA GLY A 389 55.56 -69.28 -53.58
C GLY A 389 54.15 -69.82 -53.83
N HIS A 390 53.31 -69.95 -52.79
CA HIS A 390 51.96 -70.56 -52.85
C HIS A 390 50.94 -69.69 -52.08
N VAL A 391 50.99 -68.37 -52.22
CA VAL A 391 50.13 -67.42 -51.47
C VAL A 391 48.64 -67.61 -51.78
N ASN A 392 48.30 -67.97 -53.02
CA ASN A 392 46.92 -68.13 -53.48
C ASN A 392 46.54 -69.60 -53.77
N LEU A 393 47.41 -70.54 -53.37
CA LEU A 393 47.24 -71.96 -53.56
C LEU A 393 47.07 -72.70 -52.24
N GLY A 394 46.38 -73.84 -52.29
CA GLY A 394 46.13 -74.66 -51.12
C GLY A 394 45.58 -76.04 -51.44
N THR A 395 45.30 -76.80 -50.39
CA THR A 395 44.64 -78.10 -50.45
C THR A 395 43.21 -77.94 -49.95
N CYS A 396 42.22 -78.16 -50.82
CA CYS A 396 40.82 -78.11 -50.39
C CYS A 396 40.51 -79.26 -49.42
N LYS A 397 39.49 -79.09 -48.57
CA LYS A 397 39.10 -80.09 -47.56
C LYS A 397 38.82 -81.47 -48.17
N GLU A 398 38.21 -81.51 -49.36
CA GLU A 398 37.92 -82.76 -50.08
C GLU A 398 39.19 -83.47 -50.56
N CYS A 399 40.12 -82.75 -51.22
CA CYS A 399 41.39 -83.34 -51.65
C CYS A 399 42.24 -83.78 -50.47
N SER A 400 42.22 -83.02 -49.37
CA SER A 400 42.93 -83.40 -48.15
C SER A 400 42.44 -84.71 -47.55
N ALA A 401 41.16 -85.05 -47.72
CA ALA A 401 40.57 -86.28 -47.18
C ALA A 401 40.72 -87.49 -48.13
N ASN A 402 40.60 -87.25 -49.44
CA ASN A 402 40.33 -88.30 -50.41
C ASN A 402 41.41 -88.48 -51.49
N ASN A 403 42.41 -87.59 -51.59
CA ASN A 403 43.43 -87.68 -52.63
C ASN A 403 44.70 -88.41 -52.11
N PRO A 404 45.06 -89.58 -52.67
CA PRO A 404 46.25 -90.33 -52.24
C PRO A 404 47.58 -89.57 -52.41
N ASP A 405 47.67 -88.63 -53.35
CA ASP A 405 48.89 -87.82 -53.59
C ASP A 405 49.16 -86.81 -52.47
N VAL A 406 48.13 -86.39 -51.73
CA VAL A 406 48.28 -85.53 -50.55
C VAL A 406 48.99 -86.29 -49.42
N LYS A 407 48.73 -87.60 -49.30
CA LYS A 407 49.29 -88.47 -48.26
C LYS A 407 50.80 -88.69 -48.45
N LEU A 408 51.26 -88.82 -49.70
CA LEU A 408 52.68 -88.92 -50.06
C LEU A 408 53.45 -87.62 -49.78
N LYS A 409 52.86 -86.45 -50.08
CA LYS A 409 53.47 -85.13 -49.82
C LYS A 409 53.64 -84.85 -48.32
N LEU A 410 52.74 -85.37 -47.48
CA LEU A 410 52.81 -85.25 -46.01
C LEU A 410 53.93 -86.13 -45.39
N GLU A 411 54.22 -87.31 -45.94
CA GLU A 411 55.26 -88.21 -45.41
C GLU A 411 56.69 -87.72 -45.72
N GLU A 412 56.92 -87.08 -46.88
CA GLU A 412 58.22 -86.48 -47.23
C GLU A 412 58.57 -85.24 -46.40
N THR A 413 57.58 -84.47 -45.95
CA THR A 413 57.82 -83.20 -45.24
C THR A 413 58.25 -83.39 -43.77
N VAL A 414 57.97 -84.56 -43.17
CA VAL A 414 58.24 -84.84 -41.73
C VAL A 414 59.69 -85.25 -41.48
N VAL A 415 60.45 -85.67 -42.51
CA VAL A 415 61.84 -86.11 -42.38
C VAL A 415 62.85 -84.94 -42.36
N SER A 416 62.47 -83.74 -42.82
CA SER A 416 63.41 -82.63 -43.09
C SER A 416 63.47 -81.49 -42.04
N ALA A 417 62.79 -81.57 -40.90
CA ALA A 417 62.75 -80.43 -39.94
C ALA A 417 63.06 -80.78 -38.47
N ARG A 418 63.94 -81.76 -38.22
CA ARG A 418 64.59 -81.97 -36.90
C ARG A 418 66.09 -81.67 -36.96
N SER A 419 66.48 -80.39 -36.97
CA SER A 419 67.79 -79.96 -36.45
C SER A 419 67.97 -78.43 -36.44
N LYS A 420 68.60 -77.95 -35.37
CA LYS A 420 69.19 -76.61 -35.12
C LYS A 420 68.26 -75.51 -34.59
N TYR A 421 68.02 -75.53 -33.27
CA TYR A 421 68.05 -74.31 -32.47
C TYR A 421 68.95 -74.55 -31.27
N ASP A 422 70.14 -73.96 -31.28
CA ASP A 422 71.03 -73.93 -30.12
C ASP A 422 70.47 -72.92 -29.12
N ALA A 423 70.08 -73.40 -27.94
CA ALA A 423 69.39 -72.62 -26.93
C ALA A 423 70.23 -71.43 -26.41
N ASN A 424 71.53 -71.37 -26.68
CA ASN A 424 72.42 -70.31 -26.23
C ASN A 424 72.65 -69.17 -27.24
N THR A 425 71.89 -69.13 -28.34
CA THR A 425 72.00 -68.08 -29.37
C THR A 425 70.80 -67.13 -29.32
N CYS A 426 71.07 -65.82 -29.39
CA CYS A 426 70.06 -64.77 -29.39
C CYS A 426 69.33 -64.77 -30.74
N PRO A 427 67.99 -64.88 -30.76
CA PRO A 427 67.23 -64.93 -32.01
C PRO A 427 67.17 -63.58 -32.75
N GLU A 428 67.44 -62.45 -32.08
CA GLU A 428 67.36 -61.13 -32.70
C GLU A 428 68.65 -60.72 -33.43
N CYS A 429 69.81 -61.15 -32.96
CA CYS A 429 71.09 -60.72 -33.55
C CYS A 429 72.12 -61.84 -33.73
N GLY A 430 71.79 -63.08 -33.36
CA GLY A 430 72.72 -64.22 -33.44
C GLY A 430 73.83 -64.22 -32.39
N GLY A 431 73.91 -63.24 -31.49
CA GLY A 431 74.90 -63.18 -30.41
C GLY A 431 74.66 -64.22 -29.31
N GLN A 432 75.68 -64.57 -28.52
CA GLN A 432 75.50 -65.53 -27.41
C GLN A 432 74.62 -64.95 -26.29
N LEU A 433 73.65 -65.73 -25.81
CA LEU A 433 72.90 -65.44 -24.60
C LEU A 433 73.73 -65.84 -23.38
N ARG A 434 73.86 -64.93 -22.41
CA ARG A 434 74.58 -65.17 -21.15
C ARG A 434 73.68 -64.85 -19.97
N GLU A 435 73.84 -65.59 -18.89
CA GLU A 435 73.17 -65.33 -17.62
C GLU A 435 73.67 -64.01 -17.02
N ARG A 436 72.76 -63.06 -16.83
CA ARG A 436 72.99 -61.77 -16.17
C ARG A 436 72.06 -61.66 -14.96
N SER A 437 72.51 -60.97 -13.92
CA SER A 437 71.72 -60.73 -12.70
C SER A 437 71.21 -59.29 -12.69
N GLY A 438 69.91 -59.11 -12.53
CA GLY A 438 69.27 -57.79 -12.36
C GLY A 438 68.50 -57.70 -11.04
N PRO A 439 67.85 -56.55 -10.77
CA PRO A 439 67.10 -56.32 -9.53
C PRO A 439 65.99 -57.36 -9.26
N TYR A 440 65.47 -57.99 -10.32
CA TYR A 440 64.37 -58.97 -10.27
C TYR A 440 64.85 -60.43 -10.41
N GLY A 441 66.15 -60.69 -10.27
CA GLY A 441 66.74 -62.04 -10.37
C GLY A 441 67.58 -62.26 -11.63
N ARG A 442 67.96 -63.52 -11.88
CA ARG A 442 68.84 -63.91 -13.00
C ARG A 442 68.04 -64.17 -14.28
N PHE A 443 68.57 -63.73 -15.42
CA PHE A 443 67.95 -63.88 -16.74
C PHE A 443 69.02 -64.10 -17.83
N MET A 444 68.63 -64.68 -18.98
CA MET A 444 69.52 -64.78 -20.15
C MET A 444 69.42 -63.48 -20.95
N GLY A 445 70.48 -62.68 -20.94
CA GLY A 445 70.60 -61.47 -21.75
C GLY A 445 71.56 -61.67 -22.92
N CYS A 446 71.32 -60.97 -24.04
CA CYS A 446 72.26 -61.00 -25.16
C CYS A 446 73.62 -60.38 -24.77
N SER A 447 74.71 -61.00 -25.23
CA SER A 447 76.07 -60.48 -25.03
C SER A 447 76.30 -59.11 -25.65
N ASN A 448 75.60 -58.78 -26.75
CA ASN A 448 75.71 -57.52 -27.49
C ASN A 448 74.87 -56.35 -26.91
N TYR A 449 74.47 -56.40 -25.64
CA TYR A 449 73.85 -55.25 -24.98
C TYR A 449 74.89 -54.12 -24.80
N PRO A 450 74.60 -52.85 -25.16
CA PRO A 450 73.27 -52.23 -25.32
C PRO A 450 72.63 -52.30 -26.72
N ASP A 451 73.35 -52.73 -27.75
CA ASP A 451 72.88 -52.70 -29.15
C ASP A 451 71.80 -53.74 -29.45
N CYS A 452 71.77 -54.85 -28.71
CA CYS A 452 70.67 -55.81 -28.71
C CYS A 452 70.08 -55.93 -27.29
N ARG A 453 68.80 -55.56 -27.14
CA ARG A 453 68.09 -55.56 -25.84
C ARG A 453 67.31 -56.84 -25.55
N TYR A 454 67.47 -57.88 -26.37
CA TYR A 454 66.83 -59.17 -26.15
C TYR A 454 67.24 -59.76 -24.79
N ASN A 455 66.22 -60.13 -24.01
CA ASN A 455 66.36 -60.87 -22.78
C ASN A 455 65.24 -61.91 -22.67
N ARG A 456 65.52 -63.03 -22.00
CA ARG A 456 64.51 -64.04 -21.65
C ARG A 456 64.78 -64.61 -20.26
N LYS A 457 63.74 -65.13 -19.62
CA LYS A 457 63.88 -65.82 -18.33
C LYS A 457 64.69 -67.12 -18.50
N ILE A 458 65.55 -67.42 -17.54
CA ILE A 458 66.19 -68.74 -17.46
C ILE A 458 65.06 -69.72 -17.12
N ARG A 459 64.77 -70.66 -18.03
CA ARG A 459 63.89 -71.80 -17.73
C ARG A 459 64.76 -72.77 -16.93
N ASN A 460 64.40 -73.01 -15.66
CA ASN A 460 65.03 -74.06 -14.85
C ASN A 460 64.82 -75.43 -15.48
#